data_AF-A0A3N0XCQ7-F1
#
_entry.id   AF-A0A3N0XCQ7-F1
#
_cell.length_a   1.000
_cell.length_b   1.000
_cell.length_c   1.000
_cell.angle_alpha   90.00
_cell.angle_beta   90.00
_cell.angle_gamma   90.00
#
_symmetry.space_group_name_H-M   'P 1'
#
loop_
_entity.id
_entity.type
_entity.pdbx_description
1 polymer ?
#
loop_
_entity_poly.entity_id
_entity_poly.type
_entity_poly.pdbx_seq_one_letter_code
_entity_poly.pdbx_strand_id
1 'polypeptide(L)' 'MKALVCALVLMLVCSTTVHSLQCFTCVGDDCKVRTDCPPSANFCRTEATATVLSRTCEESCTPGDNVHCCDQDLCG' A
#
# COMPACT_ATOMS: atom_id res chain seq x y z
N MET A 1 17.99 22.93 -30.29
CA MET A 1 17.84 21.47 -30.11
C MET A 1 18.17 21.01 -28.67
N LYS A 2 19.27 21.49 -28.04
CA LYS A 2 19.66 21.08 -26.66
C LYS A 2 18.68 21.52 -25.55
N ALA A 3 18.03 22.68 -25.69
CA ALA A 3 17.09 23.19 -24.68
C ALA A 3 15.81 22.34 -24.55
N LEU A 4 15.34 21.77 -25.67
CA LEU A 4 14.14 20.91 -25.70
C LEU A 4 14.39 19.57 -25.00
N VAL A 5 15.61 19.04 -25.12
CA VAL A 5 16.02 17.80 -24.44
C VAL A 5 16.08 18.01 -22.93
N CYS A 6 16.65 19.13 -22.47
CA CYS A 6 16.67 19.44 -21.03
C CYS A 6 15.26 19.59 -20.44
N ALA A 7 14.34 20.22 -21.16
CA ALA A 7 12.96 20.39 -20.71
C ALA A 7 12.23 19.04 -20.58
N LEU A 8 12.44 18.11 -21.52
CA LEU A 8 11.88 16.76 -21.43
C LEU A 8 12.41 15.99 -20.22
N VAL A 9 13.73 16.04 -19.96
CA VAL A 9 14.35 15.32 -18.84
C VAL A 9 13.84 15.85 -17.49
N LEU A 10 13.66 17.16 -17.35
CA LEU A 10 13.11 17.76 -16.12
C LEU A 10 11.67 17.31 -15.82
N MET A 11 10.83 17.15 -16.85
CA MET A 11 9.44 16.69 -16.69
C MET A 11 9.37 15.20 -16.28
N LEU A 12 10.28 14.38 -16.81
CA LEU A 12 10.34 12.94 -16.51
C LEU A 12 10.74 12.65 -15.05
N VAL A 13 11.61 13.47 -14.46
CA VAL A 13 12.10 13.27 -13.08
C VAL A 13 11.05 13.70 -12.04
N CYS A 14 10.16 14.65 -12.36
CA CYS A 14 9.09 15.09 -11.45
C CYS A 14 7.81 14.25 -11.53
N SER A 15 7.72 13.29 -12.46
CA SER A 15 6.50 12.51 -12.71
C SER A 15 6.46 11.15 -11.99
N THR A 16 7.42 10.85 -11.11
CA THR A 16 7.34 9.66 -10.25
C THR A 16 6.31 9.91 -9.15
N THR A 17 5.04 9.87 -9.50
CA THR A 17 3.96 9.74 -8.51
C THR A 17 4.11 8.35 -7.91
N VAL A 18 4.67 8.27 -6.71
CA VAL A 18 4.68 7.02 -5.96
C VAL A 18 3.23 6.81 -5.54
N HIS A 19 2.52 5.95 -6.26
CA HIS A 19 1.15 5.62 -5.92
C HIS A 19 1.19 4.92 -4.56
N SER A 20 0.79 5.62 -3.50
CA SER A 20 0.73 5.04 -2.16
C SER A 20 -0.52 4.18 -2.08
N LEU A 21 -0.35 2.89 -1.84
CA LEU A 21 -1.46 1.97 -1.56
C LEU A 21 -2.19 2.44 -0.30
N GLN A 22 -3.51 2.43 -0.32
CA GLN A 22 -4.33 2.65 0.87
C GLN A 22 -4.84 1.31 1.39
N CYS A 23 -4.69 1.03 2.68
CA CYS A 23 -5.21 -0.18 3.30
C CYS A 23 -6.13 0.14 4.47
N PHE A 24 -6.98 -0.83 4.84
CA PHE A 24 -7.54 -0.83 6.18
C PHE A 24 -6.48 -1.31 7.18
N THR A 25 -6.35 -0.61 8.31
CA THR A 25 -5.49 -1.00 9.43
C THR A 25 -6.27 -0.98 10.74
N CYS A 26 -5.67 -1.55 11.79
CA CYS A 26 -6.26 -1.55 13.12
C CYS A 26 -5.69 -0.44 14.01
N VAL A 27 -6.56 0.36 14.62
CA VAL A 27 -6.23 1.30 15.70
C VAL A 27 -7.10 0.96 16.91
N GLY A 28 -6.51 0.27 17.89
CA GLY A 28 -7.27 -0.35 18.97
C GLY A 28 -8.17 -1.46 18.44
N ASP A 29 -9.46 -1.40 18.74
CA ASP A 29 -10.45 -2.39 18.29
C ASP A 29 -11.06 -2.09 16.91
N ASP A 30 -10.78 -0.91 16.32
CA ASP A 30 -11.27 -0.55 14.99
C ASP A 30 -10.27 -0.97 13.91
N CYS A 31 -10.62 -1.98 13.13
CA CYS A 31 -9.85 -2.51 12.00
C CYS A 31 -10.33 -2.03 10.62
N LYS A 32 -11.04 -0.90 10.57
CA LYS A 32 -11.49 -0.27 9.32
C LYS A 32 -10.93 1.13 9.14
N VAL A 33 -9.84 1.45 9.84
CA VAL A 33 -9.15 2.73 9.70
C VAL A 33 -8.45 2.78 8.35
N ARG A 34 -8.79 3.78 7.54
CA ARG A 34 -8.13 4.03 6.25
C ARG A 34 -6.73 4.59 6.50
N THR A 35 -5.71 3.94 5.97
CA THR A 35 -4.32 4.32 6.16
C THR A 35 -3.59 4.38 4.83
N ASP A 36 -2.91 5.49 4.58
CA ASP A 36 -1.93 5.60 3.51
C ASP A 36 -0.68 4.79 3.89
N CYS A 37 -0.40 3.74 3.14
CA CYS A 37 0.73 2.87 3.40
C CYS A 37 2.06 3.54 3.02
N PRO A 38 3.18 3.13 3.65
CA PRO A 38 4.49 3.60 3.25
C PRO A 38 4.77 3.27 1.78
N PRO A 39 5.62 4.04 1.10
CA PRO A 39 5.89 3.88 -0.33
C PRO A 39 6.44 2.51 -0.74
N SER A 40 7.01 1.76 0.20
CA SER A 40 7.55 0.43 -0.02
C SER A 40 6.51 -0.68 0.14
N ALA A 41 5.35 -0.38 0.73
CA ALA A 41 4.28 -1.35 0.90
C ALA A 41 3.55 -1.58 -0.43
N ASN A 42 3.38 -2.86 -0.76
CA ASN A 42 2.73 -3.29 -2.01
C ASN A 42 1.44 -4.07 -1.73
N PHE A 43 1.19 -4.47 -0.48
CA PHE A 43 0.07 -5.33 -0.12
C PHE A 43 -0.63 -4.88 1.17
N CYS A 44 -1.95 -5.00 1.20
CA CYS A 44 -2.74 -5.05 2.41
C CYS A 44 -2.77 -6.49 2.92
N ARG A 45 -2.32 -6.70 4.16
CA ARG A 45 -2.37 -7.99 4.85
C ARG A 45 -3.50 -7.98 5.87
N THR A 46 -4.40 -8.95 5.78
CA THR A 46 -5.42 -9.20 6.79
C THR A 46 -5.15 -10.55 7.43
N GLU A 47 -5.01 -10.57 8.75
CA GLU A 47 -4.90 -11.79 9.55
C GLU A 47 -6.10 -11.91 10.47
N ALA A 48 -6.85 -12.99 10.36
CA ALA A 48 -8.08 -13.21 11.11
C ALA A 48 -8.06 -14.60 11.77
N THR A 49 -8.19 -14.61 13.09
CA THR A 49 -8.37 -15.81 13.91
C THR A 49 -9.69 -15.72 14.66
N ALA A 50 -10.03 -16.73 15.47
CA ALA A 50 -11.26 -16.73 16.27
C ALA A 50 -11.37 -15.56 17.27
N THR A 51 -10.25 -14.95 17.66
CA THR A 51 -10.19 -13.93 18.71
C THR A 51 -9.50 -12.64 18.28
N VAL A 52 -8.80 -12.63 17.15
CA VAL A 52 -7.98 -11.48 16.72
C VAL A 52 -8.24 -11.20 15.24
N LEU A 53 -8.48 -9.93 14.94
CA LEU A 53 -8.41 -9.37 13.60
C LEU A 53 -7.27 -8.35 13.57
N SER A 54 -6.33 -8.52 12.63
CA SER A 54 -5.23 -7.59 12.41
C SER A 54 -5.18 -7.24 10.94
N ARG A 55 -4.93 -5.96 10.63
CA ARG A 55 -4.75 -5.48 9.27
C ARG A 55 -3.56 -4.53 9.20
N THR A 56 -2.64 -4.79 8.27
CA THR A 56 -1.38 -4.07 8.12
C THR A 56 -1.03 -3.80 6.66
N CYS A 57 -0.18 -2.80 6.44
CA CYS A 57 0.49 -2.57 5.16
C CYS A 57 1.80 -3.34 5.14
N GLU A 58 2.06 -4.12 4.10
CA GLU A 58 3.28 -4.94 3.99
C GLU A 58 3.96 -4.75 2.63
N GLU A 59 5.29 -4.80 2.62
CA GLU A 59 6.08 -4.79 1.38
C GLU A 59 5.91 -6.10 0.60
N SER A 60 5.70 -7.20 1.32
CA SER A 60 5.45 -8.54 0.79
C SER A 60 4.45 -9.27 1.66
N CYS A 61 3.61 -10.13 1.06
CA CYS A 61 2.59 -10.84 1.81
C CYS A 61 2.46 -12.27 1.28
N THR A 62 2.57 -13.25 2.19
CA THR A 62 2.38 -14.66 1.87
C THR A 62 1.01 -15.09 2.40
N PRO A 63 0.05 -15.45 1.51
CA PRO A 63 -1.26 -15.92 1.94
C PRO A 63 -1.15 -17.27 2.66
N GLY A 64 -2.08 -17.51 3.57
CA GLY A 64 -2.17 -18.74 4.37
C GLY A 64 -3.56 -18.93 4.95
N ASP A 65 -3.77 -19.95 5.77
CA ASP A 65 -5.11 -20.35 6.24
C ASP A 65 -5.90 -19.22 6.92
N ASN A 66 -5.20 -18.33 7.63
CA ASN A 66 -5.78 -17.18 8.34
C ASN A 66 -5.27 -15.84 7.82
N VAL A 67 -4.54 -15.82 6.70
CA VAL A 67 -3.87 -14.63 6.16
C VAL A 67 -4.33 -14.39 4.73
N HIS A 68 -5.00 -13.26 4.51
CA HIS A 68 -5.39 -12.78 3.18
C HIS A 68 -4.49 -11.60 2.77
N CYS A 69 -4.06 -11.62 1.52
CA CYS A 69 -3.20 -10.60 0.93
C CYS A 69 -3.87 -10.05 -0.33
N CYS A 70 -3.84 -8.73 -0.50
CA CYS A 70 -4.38 -8.06 -1.69
C CYS A 70 -3.60 -6.77 -1.96
N ASP A 71 -3.67 -6.25 -3.19
CA ASP A 71 -2.82 -5.16 -3.69
C ASP A 71 -3.62 -3.95 -4.22
N GLN A 72 -4.91 -3.88 -3.86
CA GLN A 72 -5.83 -2.83 -4.29
C GLN A 72 -6.16 -1.89 -3.14
N ASP A 73 -6.50 -0.64 -3.44
CA ASP A 73 -6.87 0.32 -2.40
C ASP A 73 -8.07 -0.17 -1.58
N LEU A 74 -7.91 -0.10 -0.26
CA LEU A 74 -8.91 -0.43 0.75
C LEU A 74 -9.46 -1.85 0.61
N CYS A 75 -8.59 -2.78 0.21
CA CYS A 75 -8.89 -4.21 0.17
C CYS A 75 -8.62 -4.90 1.52
N GLY A 76 -9.23 -6.07 1.72
CA GLY A 76 -9.13 -6.85 2.96
C GLY A 76 -10.30 -6.68 3.92
#